data_AF-A0A1W9I128-F1
#
_entry.id   AF-A0A1W9I128-F1
#
_cell.length_a   1.000
_cell.length_b   1.000
_cell.length_c   1.000
_cell.angle_alpha   90.00
_cell.angle_beta   90.00
_cell.angle_gamma   90.00
#
_symmetry.space_group_name_H-M   'P 1'
#
loop_
_entity.id
_entity.type
_entity.pdbx_description
1 polymer ?
#
loop_
_entity_poly.entity_id
_entity_poly.type
_entity_poly.pdbx_seq_one_letter_code
_entity_poly.pdbx_strand_id
1 'polypeptide(L)'
;MFHVAFLPLLTSLSSYFNSICIDLSPTSEWKHAYEGIVCGVPLKQSEFKAHLITTGLIHLIVVSGSHLLFLGAFCEKFCKKKFVAMMILVFFTLLTNLQPPTVRALISIFLDWFCKKHFLFWTKSQHVFVSGIITLLCFPNWITSISFVMSWSASFALASNRFHSRRVRHHLWIFLILFPIFAPLSPLNPISILTNLTFAPMIGAILFPISILGFISGVTKYTDFLWTAFDFAIQKVAVIAPDSIRPISIPLYVLWGYLFSLHIFSHVISVTKRQQPNA
;
A
#
# COMPACT_ATOMS: atom_id res chain seq x y z
N MET A 1 -5.22 -14.47 -24.56
CA MET A 1 -4.07 -13.89 -23.83
C MET A 1 -3.82 -12.51 -24.43
N PHE A 2 -4.31 -11.44 -23.81
CA PHE A 2 -4.10 -10.09 -24.33
C PHE A 2 -2.65 -9.68 -24.04
N HIS A 3 -1.73 -9.96 -24.98
CA HIS A 3 -0.40 -9.36 -24.93
C HIS A 3 -0.56 -7.88 -25.23
N VAL A 4 -0.64 -7.06 -24.18
CA VAL A 4 -0.51 -5.61 -24.32
C VAL A 4 0.92 -5.37 -24.79
N ALA A 5 1.10 -5.07 -26.08
CA ALA A 5 2.42 -4.93 -26.71
C ALA A 5 3.33 -3.90 -26.02
N PHE A 6 2.76 -2.99 -25.23
CA PHE A 6 3.47 -1.98 -24.46
C PHE A 6 4.06 -2.49 -23.13
N LEU A 7 3.60 -3.64 -22.61
CA LEU A 7 4.01 -4.15 -21.30
C LEU A 7 5.51 -4.44 -21.20
N PRO A 8 6.16 -5.10 -22.19
CA PRO A 8 7.61 -5.36 -22.14
C PRO A 8 8.43 -4.08 -22.12
N LEU A 9 8.03 -3.07 -22.89
CA LEU A 9 8.68 -1.76 -22.90
C LEU A 9 8.55 -1.10 -21.53
N LEU A 10 7.36 -1.13 -20.93
CA LEU A 10 7.11 -0.56 -19.62
C LEU A 10 7.93 -1.26 -18.53
N THR A 11 8.06 -2.59 -18.57
CA THR A 11 8.88 -3.34 -17.61
C THR A 11 10.37 -3.00 -17.75
N SER A 12 10.89 -2.92 -18.98
CA SER A 12 12.29 -2.54 -19.21
C SER A 12 12.58 -1.12 -18.73
N LEU A 13 11.68 -0.18 -19.05
CA LEU A 13 11.80 1.21 -18.61
C LEU A 13 11.74 1.32 -17.08
N SER A 14 10.85 0.56 -16.45
CA SER A 14 10.74 0.55 -15.00
C SER A 14 11.97 -0.03 -14.32
N SER A 15 12.55 -1.11 -14.86
CA SER A 15 13.79 -1.68 -14.34
C SER A 15 14.96 -0.69 -14.45
N TYR A 16 15.05 0.05 -15.55
CA TYR A 16 16.06 1.10 -15.73
C TYR A 16 15.90 2.25 -14.73
N PHE A 17 14.69 2.77 -14.54
CA PHE A 17 14.48 3.83 -13.55
C PHE A 17 14.65 3.34 -12.11
N ASN A 18 14.29 2.08 -11.84
CA ASN A 18 14.51 1.48 -10.54
C ASN A 18 16.01 1.33 -10.23
N SER A 19 16.83 0.91 -11.20
CA SER A 19 18.29 0.84 -10.99
C SER A 19 18.88 2.22 -10.71
N ILE A 20 18.45 3.26 -11.45
CA ILE A 20 18.84 4.64 -11.15
C ILE A 20 18.42 5.04 -9.73
N CYS A 21 17.21 4.70 -9.28
CA CYS A 21 16.76 4.99 -7.92
C CYS A 21 17.67 4.35 -6.87
N ILE A 22 18.06 3.10 -7.09
CA ILE A 22 18.94 2.35 -6.19
C ILE A 22 20.35 2.95 -6.19
N ASP A 23 20.88 3.31 -7.36
CA ASP A 23 22.22 3.86 -7.51
C ASP A 23 22.33 5.25 -6.89
N LEU A 24 21.27 6.06 -6.99
CA LEU A 24 21.16 7.39 -6.37
C LEU A 24 20.79 7.35 -4.88
N SER A 25 20.48 6.17 -4.34
CA SER A 25 20.11 6.07 -2.92
C SER A 25 21.26 6.52 -2.03
N PRO A 26 20.97 7.24 -0.93
CA PRO A 26 22.03 7.75 -0.06
C PRO A 26 22.91 6.64 0.49
N THR A 27 24.22 6.83 0.44
CA THR A 27 25.20 5.91 1.04
C THR A 27 25.27 6.15 2.55
N SER A 28 24.37 5.51 3.28
CA SER A 28 24.37 5.48 4.75
C SER A 28 24.05 4.07 5.28
N GLU A 29 24.13 3.89 6.60
CA GLU A 29 23.70 2.66 7.27
C GLU A 29 22.24 2.31 6.94
N TRP A 30 21.41 3.34 6.75
CA TRP A 30 19.99 3.24 6.43
C TRP A 30 19.69 3.10 4.94
N LYS A 31 20.69 2.93 4.07
CA LYS A 31 20.51 2.76 2.60
C LYS A 31 19.36 1.79 2.25
N HIS A 32 19.33 0.65 2.93
CA HIS A 32 18.30 -0.37 2.74
C HIS A 32 16.87 0.11 3.06
N ALA A 33 16.69 1.04 3.99
CA ALA A 33 15.40 1.63 4.31
C ALA A 33 14.95 2.62 3.23
N TYR A 34 15.86 3.44 2.68
CA TYR A 34 15.57 4.33 1.53
C TYR A 34 15.18 3.51 0.30
N GLU A 35 15.97 2.50 -0.04
CA GLU A 35 15.70 1.58 -1.16
C GLU A 35 14.33 0.89 -0.98
N GLY A 36 13.99 0.51 0.25
CA GLY A 36 12.71 -0.14 0.57
C GLY A 36 11.50 0.77 0.41
N ILE A 37 11.55 1.97 0.99
CA ILE A 37 10.40 2.87 1.09
C ILE A 37 10.21 3.75 -0.16
N VAL A 38 11.29 4.08 -0.87
CA VAL A 38 11.27 4.96 -2.06
C VAL A 38 11.36 4.15 -3.35
N CYS A 39 12.30 3.21 -3.44
CA CYS A 39 12.56 2.45 -4.67
C CYS A 39 11.83 1.10 -4.71
N GLY A 40 11.18 0.66 -3.63
CA GLY A 40 10.46 -0.61 -3.60
C GLY A 40 11.37 -1.83 -3.66
N VAL A 41 12.58 -1.75 -3.14
CA VAL A 41 13.46 -2.91 -3.00
C VAL A 41 13.06 -3.71 -1.76
N PRO A 42 12.91 -5.04 -1.83
CA PRO A 42 12.65 -5.84 -0.64
C PRO A 42 13.77 -5.68 0.39
N LEU A 43 13.41 -5.47 1.66
CA LEU A 43 14.39 -5.36 2.73
C LEU A 43 15.22 -6.65 2.86
N LYS A 44 16.55 -6.48 2.94
CA LYS A 44 17.50 -7.55 3.24
C LYS A 44 17.25 -8.12 4.64
N GLN A 45 17.69 -9.35 4.89
CA GLN A 45 17.56 -9.95 6.22
C GLN A 45 18.43 -9.17 7.21
N SER A 46 17.81 -8.53 8.20
CA SER A 46 18.46 -7.72 9.23
C SER A 46 17.62 -7.73 10.51
N GLU A 47 18.19 -7.26 11.62
CA GLU A 47 17.44 -7.07 12.88
C GLU A 47 16.31 -6.07 12.69
N PHE A 48 16.55 -4.97 11.97
CA PHE A 48 15.51 -3.99 11.61
C PHE A 48 14.32 -4.66 10.91
N LYS A 49 14.56 -5.53 9.92
CA LYS A 49 13.50 -6.28 9.25
C LYS A 49 12.77 -7.22 10.21
N ALA A 50 13.48 -7.88 11.13
CA ALA A 50 12.87 -8.73 12.14
C ALA A 50 11.95 -7.91 13.07
N HIS A 51 12.41 -6.75 13.56
CA HIS A 51 11.61 -5.82 14.37
C HIS A 51 10.34 -5.39 13.62
N LEU A 52 10.44 -5.07 12.34
CA LEU A 52 9.29 -4.72 11.49
C LEU A 52 8.29 -5.87 11.31
N ILE A 53 8.77 -7.11 11.18
CA ILE A 53 7.89 -8.28 11.08
C ILE A 53 7.19 -8.51 12.41
N THR A 54 7.93 -8.52 13.53
CA THR A 54 7.38 -8.77 14.87
C THR A 54 6.34 -7.72 15.27
N THR A 55 6.57 -6.46 14.89
CA THR A 55 5.62 -5.36 15.14
C THR A 55 4.51 -5.27 14.09
N GLY A 56 4.57 -6.06 13.01
CA GLY A 56 3.59 -6.03 11.92
C GLY A 56 3.64 -4.78 11.05
N LEU A 57 4.76 -4.06 11.03
CA LEU A 57 4.97 -2.82 10.26
C LEU A 57 5.66 -3.04 8.90
N ILE A 58 6.14 -4.26 8.62
CA ILE A 58 6.91 -4.57 7.40
C ILE A 58 6.20 -4.17 6.09
N HIS A 59 4.89 -4.30 6.05
CA HIS A 59 4.05 -3.99 4.87
C HIS A 59 3.92 -2.49 4.59
N LEU A 60 4.34 -1.63 5.52
CA LEU A 60 4.34 -0.17 5.38
C LEU A 60 5.68 0.35 4.88
N ILE A 61 6.78 -0.33 5.20
CA ILE A 61 8.13 0.06 4.77
C ILE A 61 8.40 -0.35 3.33
N VAL A 62 7.93 -1.52 2.91
CA VAL A 62 7.92 -1.85 1.48
C VAL A 62 6.88 -0.96 0.81
N VAL A 63 7.24 -0.37 -0.33
CA VAL A 63 6.37 0.54 -1.09
C VAL A 63 4.92 0.03 -1.15
N SER A 64 4.01 0.88 -0.68
CA SER A 64 2.59 0.60 -0.60
C SER A 64 1.79 1.55 -1.51
N GLY A 65 0.54 1.19 -1.82
CA GLY A 65 -0.35 2.05 -2.60
C GLY A 65 -0.65 3.37 -1.90
N SER A 66 -0.56 3.41 -0.56
CA SER A 66 -0.73 4.64 0.23
C SER A 66 0.38 5.65 0.01
N HIS A 67 1.62 5.24 -0.29
CA HIS A 67 2.68 6.17 -0.67
C HIS A 67 2.34 6.92 -1.95
N LEU A 68 1.82 6.21 -2.96
CA LEU A 68 1.38 6.83 -4.21
C LEU A 68 0.17 7.76 -3.99
N LEU A 69 -0.81 7.35 -3.17
CA LEU A 69 -1.97 8.20 -2.84
C LEU A 69 -1.56 9.46 -2.07
N PHE A 70 -0.63 9.33 -1.13
CA PHE A 70 -0.08 10.47 -0.39
C PHE A 70 0.65 11.43 -1.32
N LEU A 71 1.51 10.91 -2.20
CA LEU A 71 2.18 11.70 -3.23
C LEU A 71 1.17 12.38 -4.16
N GLY A 72 0.07 11.70 -4.49
CA GLY A 72 -1.03 12.26 -5.27
C GLY A 72 -1.69 13.46 -4.57
N ALA A 73 -2.04 13.31 -3.30
CA ALA A 73 -2.62 14.39 -2.50
C ALA A 73 -1.65 15.57 -2.34
N PHE A 74 -0.36 15.29 -2.19
CA PHE A 74 0.68 16.32 -2.17
C PHE A 74 0.76 17.05 -3.53
N CYS A 75 0.83 16.32 -4.64
CA CYS A 75 0.84 16.91 -5.97
C CYS A 75 -0.44 17.70 -6.28
N GLU A 76 -1.62 17.27 -5.84
CA GLU A 76 -2.85 18.06 -6.01
C GLU A 76 -2.80 19.41 -5.29
N LYS A 77 -2.12 19.46 -4.14
CA LYS A 77 -1.94 20.69 -3.37
C LYS A 77 -0.90 21.63 -3.98
N PHE A 78 0.19 21.10 -4.53
CA PHE A 78 1.35 21.90 -4.96
C PHE A 78 1.48 22.06 -6.48
N CYS A 79 1.01 21.10 -7.29
CA CYS A 79 1.09 21.16 -8.75
C CYS A 79 -0.14 21.87 -9.32
N LYS A 80 0.06 23.01 -9.99
CA LYS A 80 -1.03 23.77 -10.63
C LYS A 80 -1.75 23.00 -11.75
N LYS A 81 -1.09 22.01 -12.37
CA LYS A 81 -1.60 21.26 -13.52
C LYS A 81 -1.76 19.78 -13.17
N LYS A 82 -2.98 19.24 -13.31
CA LYS A 82 -3.29 17.81 -13.09
C LYS A 82 -2.43 16.86 -13.91
N PHE A 83 -2.05 17.25 -15.12
CA PHE A 83 -1.15 16.48 -15.97
C PHE A 83 0.23 16.27 -15.33
N VAL A 84 0.80 17.30 -14.70
CA VAL A 84 2.10 17.21 -14.01
C VAL A 84 2.02 16.26 -12.83
N ALA A 85 0.95 16.37 -12.02
CA ALA A 85 0.70 15.42 -10.93
C ALA A 85 0.64 13.98 -11.45
N MET A 86 -0.10 13.73 -12.54
CA MET A 86 -0.18 12.39 -13.14
C MET A 86 1.19 11.88 -13.62
N MET A 87 2.00 12.73 -14.25
CA MET A 87 3.35 12.35 -14.70
C MET A 87 4.25 11.98 -13.52
N ILE A 88 4.18 12.72 -12.41
CA ILE A 88 4.93 12.39 -11.19
C ILE A 88 4.51 11.03 -10.64
N LEU A 89 3.21 10.73 -10.61
CA LEU A 89 2.68 9.44 -10.12
C LEU A 89 3.09 8.26 -11.01
N VAL A 90 3.03 8.44 -12.33
CA VAL A 90 3.53 7.44 -13.29
C VAL A 90 5.03 7.22 -13.07
N PHE A 91 5.81 8.30 -12.95
CA PHE A 91 7.25 8.22 -12.72
C PHE A 91 7.58 7.51 -11.39
N PHE A 92 6.89 7.83 -10.31
CA PHE A 92 7.05 7.12 -9.03
C PHE A 92 6.71 5.62 -9.14
N THR A 93 5.70 5.27 -9.94
CA THR A 93 5.37 3.86 -10.21
C THR A 93 6.48 3.16 -10.99
N LEU A 94 7.18 3.86 -11.89
CA LEU A 94 8.35 3.33 -12.59
C LEU A 94 9.57 3.17 -11.67
N LEU A 95 9.82 4.15 -10.80
CA LEU A 95 10.90 4.09 -9.80
C LEU A 95 10.74 2.89 -8.86
N THR A 96 9.50 2.49 -8.59
CA THR A 96 9.15 1.38 -7.69
C THR A 96 9.05 0.04 -8.41
N ASN A 97 9.66 -0.09 -9.59
CA ASN A 97 9.68 -1.30 -10.41
C ASN A 97 8.29 -1.91 -10.70
N LEU A 98 7.27 -1.07 -10.96
CA LEU A 98 5.88 -1.49 -11.20
C LEU A 98 5.33 -2.40 -10.10
N GLN A 99 5.66 -2.15 -8.84
CA GLN A 99 5.13 -2.96 -7.74
C GLN A 99 3.59 -3.08 -7.79
N PRO A 100 3.02 -4.28 -7.53
CA PRO A 100 1.57 -4.50 -7.60
C PRO A 100 0.71 -3.46 -6.85
N PRO A 101 1.05 -3.05 -5.61
CA PRO A 101 0.27 -2.04 -4.91
C PRO A 101 0.30 -0.65 -5.57
N THR A 102 1.41 -0.22 -6.18
CA THR A 102 1.52 1.11 -6.81
C THR A 102 0.79 1.14 -8.14
N VAL A 103 0.96 0.11 -8.96
CA VAL A 103 0.26 0.02 -10.26
C VAL A 103 -1.25 -0.01 -10.08
N ARG A 104 -1.76 -0.77 -9.11
CA ARG A 104 -3.19 -0.78 -8.80
C ARG A 104 -3.68 0.60 -8.35
N ALA A 105 -2.93 1.28 -7.48
CA ALA A 105 -3.29 2.61 -7.03
C ALA A 105 -3.28 3.62 -8.19
N LEU A 106 -2.31 3.54 -9.10
CA LEU A 106 -2.25 4.36 -10.31
C LEU A 106 -3.46 4.12 -11.22
N ILE A 107 -3.79 2.85 -11.50
CA ILE A 107 -4.99 2.47 -12.27
C ILE A 107 -6.25 2.99 -11.59
N SER A 108 -6.35 2.88 -10.27
CA SER A 108 -7.48 3.42 -9.49
C SER A 108 -7.61 4.93 -9.65
N ILE A 109 -6.51 5.69 -9.65
CA ILE A 109 -6.52 7.14 -9.89
C ILE A 109 -6.97 7.47 -11.32
N PHE A 110 -6.42 6.78 -12.33
CA PHE A 110 -6.84 6.94 -13.72
C PHE A 110 -8.33 6.62 -13.91
N LEU A 111 -8.80 5.55 -13.28
CA LEU A 111 -10.20 5.14 -13.34
C LEU A 111 -11.12 6.17 -12.69
N ASP A 112 -10.73 6.75 -11.55
CA ASP A 112 -11.51 7.83 -10.91
C ASP A 112 -11.60 9.06 -11.82
N TRP A 113 -10.49 9.45 -12.45
CA TRP A 113 -10.48 10.53 -13.43
C TRP A 113 -11.40 10.24 -14.63
N PHE A 114 -11.34 9.01 -15.16
CA PHE A 114 -12.18 8.58 -16.28
C PHE A 114 -13.67 8.56 -15.91
N CYS A 115 -14.03 7.99 -14.76
CA CYS A 115 -15.40 7.96 -14.27
C CYS A 115 -15.98 9.36 -14.07
N LYS A 116 -15.19 10.29 -13.50
CA LYS A 116 -15.59 11.70 -13.35
C LYS A 116 -15.80 12.39 -14.68
N LYS A 117 -14.93 12.14 -15.67
CA LYS A 117 -15.04 12.73 -17.02
C LYS A 117 -16.28 12.23 -17.78
N HIS A 118 -16.65 10.97 -17.60
CA HIS A 118 -17.79 10.34 -18.29
C HIS A 118 -19.05 10.26 -17.42
N PHE A 119 -19.09 10.94 -16.27
CA PHE A 119 -20.23 10.95 -15.33
C PHE A 119 -20.72 9.55 -14.94
N LEU A 120 -19.80 8.59 -14.77
CA LEU A 120 -20.12 7.25 -14.30
C LEU A 120 -20.32 7.28 -12.78
N PHE A 121 -21.56 7.06 -12.33
CA PHE A 121 -21.93 7.08 -10.91
C PHE A 121 -21.63 5.77 -10.18
N TRP A 122 -20.39 5.30 -10.25
CA TRP A 122 -19.97 4.08 -9.57
C TRP A 122 -19.82 4.29 -8.06
N THR A 123 -20.21 3.28 -7.29
CA THR A 123 -19.92 3.25 -5.85
C THR A 123 -18.43 3.04 -5.61
N LYS A 124 -17.91 3.49 -4.46
CA LYS A 124 -16.49 3.31 -4.09
C LYS A 124 -16.06 1.84 -4.13
N SER A 125 -16.92 0.92 -3.68
CA SER A 125 -16.64 -0.52 -3.74
C SER A 125 -16.55 -1.05 -5.19
N GLN A 126 -17.44 -0.62 -6.08
CA GLN A 126 -17.37 -0.97 -7.51
C GLN A 126 -16.09 -0.43 -8.15
N HIS A 127 -15.70 0.79 -7.83
CA HIS A 127 -14.46 1.40 -8.31
C HIS A 127 -13.22 0.60 -7.87
N VAL A 128 -13.16 0.19 -6.60
CA VAL A 128 -12.09 -0.69 -6.09
C VAL A 128 -12.12 -2.07 -6.76
N PHE A 129 -13.29 -2.63 -7.00
CA PHE A 129 -13.41 -3.92 -7.69
C PHE A 129 -12.89 -3.83 -9.13
N VAL A 130 -13.38 -2.86 -9.91
CA VAL A 130 -13.00 -2.68 -11.32
C VAL A 130 -11.52 -2.35 -11.46
N SER A 131 -10.96 -1.48 -10.60
CA SER A 131 -9.52 -1.20 -10.63
C SER A 131 -8.68 -2.45 -10.37
N GLY A 132 -9.09 -3.32 -9.44
CA GLY A 132 -8.42 -4.61 -9.20
C GLY A 132 -8.49 -5.55 -10.41
N ILE A 133 -9.67 -5.68 -11.03
CA ILE A 133 -9.85 -6.51 -12.24
C ILE A 133 -9.01 -5.99 -13.40
N ILE A 134 -9.06 -4.69 -13.69
CA ILE A 134 -8.22 -4.08 -14.74
C ILE A 134 -6.75 -4.35 -14.48
N THR A 135 -6.30 -4.24 -13.22
CA THR A 135 -4.91 -4.52 -12.87
C THR A 135 -4.52 -5.98 -13.14
N LEU A 136 -5.38 -6.95 -12.81
CA LEU A 136 -5.15 -8.37 -13.14
C LEU A 136 -5.17 -8.64 -14.65
N LEU A 137 -6.03 -7.96 -15.40
CA LEU A 137 -6.07 -8.11 -16.86
C LEU A 137 -4.77 -7.61 -17.50
N CYS A 138 -4.19 -6.54 -16.97
CA CYS A 138 -2.89 -6.03 -17.41
C CYS A 138 -1.71 -6.90 -16.94
N PHE A 139 -1.77 -7.45 -15.73
CA PHE A 139 -0.70 -8.24 -15.09
C PHE A 139 -1.25 -9.55 -14.50
N PRO A 140 -1.54 -10.56 -15.34
CA PRO A 140 -2.20 -11.80 -14.90
C PRO A 140 -1.37 -12.60 -13.89
N ASN A 141 -0.04 -12.52 -13.97
CA ASN A 141 0.87 -13.19 -13.04
C ASN A 141 0.69 -12.72 -11.59
N TRP A 142 0.07 -11.56 -11.35
CA TRP A 142 -0.18 -11.08 -9.99
C TRP A 142 -1.33 -11.78 -9.28
N ILE A 143 -2.01 -12.73 -9.92
CA ILE A 143 -2.89 -13.66 -9.23
C ILE A 143 -2.15 -14.46 -8.15
N THR A 144 -0.84 -14.66 -8.28
CA THR A 144 0.00 -15.33 -7.27
C THR A 144 0.67 -14.36 -6.28
N SER A 145 0.37 -13.05 -6.37
CA SER A 145 1.01 -12.01 -5.55
C SER A 145 0.22 -11.69 -4.28
N ILE A 146 0.82 -11.97 -3.12
CA ILE A 146 0.25 -11.57 -1.81
C ILE A 146 0.14 -10.04 -1.69
N SER A 147 1.14 -9.29 -2.18
CA SER A 147 1.14 -7.82 -2.13
C SER A 147 -0.02 -7.21 -2.91
N PHE A 148 -0.43 -7.87 -4.01
CA PHE A 148 -1.59 -7.44 -4.78
C PHE A 148 -2.90 -7.67 -4.01
N VAL A 149 -3.09 -8.87 -3.44
CA VAL A 149 -4.27 -9.22 -2.63
C VAL A 149 -4.39 -8.30 -1.41
N MET A 150 -3.28 -8.01 -0.73
CA MET A 150 -3.23 -7.04 0.36
C MET A 150 -3.68 -5.65 -0.08
N SER A 151 -3.11 -5.13 -1.16
CA SER A 151 -3.42 -3.79 -1.65
C SER A 151 -4.89 -3.65 -2.04
N TRP A 152 -5.45 -4.67 -2.70
CA TRP A 152 -6.86 -4.68 -3.06
C TRP A 152 -7.76 -4.75 -1.83
N SER A 153 -7.44 -5.62 -0.88
CA SER A 153 -8.18 -5.76 0.38
C SER A 153 -8.16 -4.47 1.21
N ALA A 154 -7.00 -3.79 1.30
CA ALA A 154 -6.85 -2.53 2.01
C ALA A 154 -7.69 -1.41 1.37
N SER A 155 -7.67 -1.29 0.04
CA SER A 155 -8.54 -0.33 -0.65
C SER A 155 -10.01 -0.66 -0.48
N PHE A 156 -10.39 -1.94 -0.46
CA PHE A 156 -11.77 -2.34 -0.21
C PHE A 156 -12.20 -1.99 1.22
N ALA A 157 -11.38 -2.32 2.22
CA ALA A 157 -11.65 -2.01 3.62
C ALA A 157 -11.90 -0.50 3.82
N LEU A 158 -11.04 0.35 3.25
CA LEU A 158 -11.18 1.81 3.27
C LEU A 158 -12.43 2.31 2.52
N ALA A 159 -12.75 1.70 1.37
CA ALA A 159 -13.92 2.05 0.57
C ALA A 159 -15.24 1.59 1.21
N SER A 160 -15.22 0.53 2.02
CA SER A 160 -16.38 -0.12 2.65
C SER A 160 -16.97 0.68 3.83
N ASN A 161 -16.81 2.02 3.84
CA ASN A 161 -17.15 2.94 4.91
C ASN A 161 -18.66 3.03 5.20
N ARG A 162 -19.24 1.93 5.73
CA ARG A 162 -20.68 1.69 5.84
C ARG A 162 -21.18 1.71 7.28
N PHE A 163 -20.31 1.53 8.28
CA PHE A 163 -20.69 1.62 9.69
C PHE A 163 -20.45 3.03 10.24
N HIS A 164 -21.36 3.94 9.90
CA HIS A 164 -21.44 5.30 10.43
C HIS A 164 -21.84 5.28 11.91
N SER A 165 -20.94 5.74 12.79
CA SER A 165 -21.21 6.80 13.79
C SER A 165 -20.00 7.04 14.73
N ARG A 166 -19.00 6.13 14.80
CA ARG A 166 -17.82 6.31 15.68
C ARG A 166 -16.52 5.89 14.99
N ARG A 167 -15.49 6.74 15.05
CA ARG A 167 -14.14 6.53 14.48
C ARG A 167 -13.54 5.17 14.86
N VAL A 168 -13.72 4.75 16.11
CA VAL A 168 -13.23 3.46 16.62
C VAL A 168 -13.83 2.26 15.88
N ARG A 169 -15.15 2.26 15.63
CA ARG A 169 -15.82 1.16 14.92
C ARG A 169 -15.31 1.02 13.48
N HIS A 170 -14.93 2.13 12.84
CA HIS A 170 -14.34 2.11 11.51
C HIS A 170 -12.97 1.44 11.49
N HIS A 171 -12.10 1.77 12.45
CA HIS A 171 -10.78 1.12 12.56
C HIS A 171 -10.90 -0.37 12.90
N LEU A 172 -11.81 -0.74 13.81
CA LEU A 172 -12.11 -2.15 14.11
C LEU A 172 -12.61 -2.89 12.88
N TRP A 173 -13.48 -2.26 12.07
CA TRP A 173 -13.99 -2.86 10.84
C TRP A 173 -12.88 -3.09 9.80
N ILE A 174 -12.02 -2.10 9.58
CA ILE A 174 -10.85 -2.23 8.70
C ILE A 174 -9.96 -3.37 9.17
N PHE A 175 -9.70 -3.43 10.49
CA PHE A 175 -8.91 -4.49 11.10
C PHE A 175 -9.53 -5.86 10.84
N LEU A 176 -10.83 -6.04 11.10
CA LEU A 176 -11.51 -7.32 10.86
C LEU A 176 -11.44 -7.77 9.40
N ILE A 177 -11.61 -6.85 8.45
CA ILE A 177 -11.48 -7.16 7.02
C ILE A 177 -10.05 -7.61 6.68
N LEU A 178 -9.05 -6.90 7.20
CA LEU A 178 -7.64 -7.12 6.85
C LEU A 178 -6.97 -8.25 7.65
N PHE A 179 -7.57 -8.67 8.76
CA PHE A 179 -7.00 -9.66 9.65
C PHE A 179 -6.65 -10.99 8.94
N PRO A 180 -7.54 -11.63 8.15
CA PRO A 180 -7.19 -12.86 7.45
C PRO A 180 -6.11 -12.66 6.38
N ILE A 181 -6.02 -11.45 5.84
CA ILE A 181 -5.08 -11.11 4.75
C ILE A 181 -3.66 -10.87 5.28
N PHE A 182 -3.52 -10.31 6.49
CA PHE A 182 -2.22 -10.07 7.13
C PHE A 182 -1.69 -11.27 7.93
N ALA A 183 -2.55 -12.21 8.32
CA ALA A 183 -2.17 -13.41 9.08
C ALA A 183 -0.94 -14.18 8.52
N PRO A 184 -0.71 -14.27 7.19
CA PRO A 184 0.47 -14.94 6.65
C PRO A 184 1.78 -14.14 6.74
N LEU A 185 1.72 -12.83 6.98
CA LEU A 185 2.87 -11.92 6.86
C LEU A 185 3.46 -11.49 8.18
N SER A 186 2.65 -11.44 9.24
CA SER A 186 3.10 -10.99 10.54
C SER A 186 2.35 -11.73 11.65
N PRO A 187 3.02 -11.96 12.80
CA PRO A 187 2.39 -12.49 13.99
C PRO A 187 1.14 -11.66 14.33
N LEU A 188 0.02 -12.35 14.55
CA LEU A 188 -1.23 -11.72 14.94
C LEU A 188 -1.20 -11.40 16.44
N ASN A 189 -0.61 -10.28 16.81
CA ASN A 189 -0.61 -9.80 18.20
C ASN A 189 -1.46 -8.51 18.34
N PRO A 190 -2.18 -8.29 19.45
CA PRO A 190 -2.94 -7.05 19.66
C PRO A 190 -2.06 -5.79 19.63
N ILE A 191 -0.77 -5.95 19.97
CA ILE A 191 0.24 -4.89 19.92
C ILE A 191 0.43 -4.38 18.48
N SER A 192 0.26 -5.23 17.46
CA SER A 192 0.34 -4.86 16.05
C SER A 192 -0.71 -3.80 15.68
N ILE A 193 -1.86 -3.80 16.36
CA ILE A 193 -2.93 -2.81 16.14
C ILE A 193 -2.47 -1.45 16.66
N LEU A 194 -1.95 -1.41 17.89
CA LEU A 194 -1.47 -0.18 18.52
C LEU A 194 -0.26 0.39 17.77
N THR A 195 0.66 -0.48 17.36
CA THR A 195 1.83 -0.07 16.55
C THR A 195 1.41 0.43 15.18
N ASN A 196 0.53 -0.24 14.45
CA ASN A 196 0.05 0.28 13.17
C ASN A 196 -0.72 1.60 13.34
N LEU A 197 -1.51 1.76 14.40
CA LEU A 197 -2.23 3.01 14.67
C LEU A 197 -1.27 4.18 14.92
N THR A 198 -0.17 3.95 15.64
CA THR A 198 0.79 4.99 16.01
C THR A 198 1.85 5.22 14.94
N PHE A 199 2.46 4.15 14.43
CA PHE A 199 3.60 4.23 13.52
C PHE A 199 3.21 4.32 12.04
N ALA A 200 2.04 3.85 11.60
CA ALA A 200 1.68 3.99 10.18
C ALA A 200 1.53 5.46 9.73
N PRO A 201 0.91 6.37 10.52
CA PRO A 201 0.92 7.79 10.20
C PRO A 201 2.34 8.37 10.20
N MET A 202 3.20 7.94 11.12
CA MET A 202 4.59 8.40 11.18
C MET A 202 5.40 7.96 9.96
N ILE A 203 5.25 6.71 9.53
CA ILE A 203 5.88 6.16 8.33
C ILE A 203 5.39 6.92 7.10
N GLY A 204 4.07 7.01 6.91
CA GLY A 204 3.48 7.60 5.70
C GLY A 204 3.64 9.11 5.60
N ALA A 205 3.50 9.86 6.71
CA ALA A 205 3.48 11.32 6.70
C ALA A 205 4.83 11.97 7.02
N ILE A 206 5.74 11.26 7.71
CA ILE A 206 7.04 11.81 8.12
C ILE A 206 8.19 11.06 7.44
N LEU A 207 8.33 9.75 7.67
CA LEU A 207 9.49 9.00 7.17
C LEU A 207 9.49 8.90 5.64
N PHE A 208 8.35 8.66 5.00
CA PHE A 208 8.28 8.57 3.55
C PHE A 208 8.66 9.89 2.86
N PRO A 209 8.06 11.06 3.18
CA PRO A 209 8.43 12.32 2.55
C PRO A 209 9.88 12.71 2.82
N ILE A 210 10.37 12.55 4.06
CA ILE A 210 11.75 12.90 4.38
C ILE A 210 12.74 11.94 3.72
N SER A 211 12.38 10.66 3.53
CA SER A 211 13.20 9.70 2.76
C SER A 211 13.31 10.08 1.30
N ILE A 212 12.26 10.63 0.68
CA ILE A 212 12.37 11.21 -0.67
C ILE A 212 13.34 12.41 -0.66
N LEU A 213 13.21 13.30 0.32
CA LEU A 213 14.11 14.46 0.45
C LEU A 213 15.55 14.06 0.77
N GLY A 214 15.76 12.90 1.40
CA GLY A 214 17.08 12.35 1.73
C GLY A 214 17.96 12.08 0.52
N PHE A 215 17.39 11.97 -0.68
CA PHE A 215 18.12 11.89 -1.96
C PHE A 215 18.78 13.24 -2.34
N ILE A 216 18.41 14.34 -1.68
CA ILE A 216 19.05 15.64 -1.82
C ILE A 216 20.21 15.71 -0.83
N SER A 217 21.41 16.03 -1.34
CA SER A 217 22.63 16.15 -0.54
C SER A 217 22.42 17.11 0.66
N GLY A 218 22.72 16.62 1.87
CA GLY A 218 22.61 17.38 3.12
C GLY A 218 21.40 17.03 3.99
N VAL A 219 20.33 16.49 3.42
CA VAL A 219 19.13 16.07 4.18
C VAL A 219 19.30 14.65 4.77
N THR A 220 20.20 13.86 4.21
CA THR A 220 20.49 12.47 4.62
C THR A 220 20.77 12.35 6.11
N LYS A 221 21.55 13.26 6.71
CA LYS A 221 21.88 13.21 8.16
C LYS A 221 20.64 13.28 9.05
N TYR A 222 19.69 14.16 8.71
CA TYR A 222 18.43 14.31 9.46
C TYR A 222 17.51 13.12 9.25
N THR A 223 17.52 12.58 8.03
CA THR A 223 16.70 11.42 7.70
C THR A 223 17.23 10.15 8.39
N ASP A 224 18.54 9.95 8.40
CA ASP A 224 19.20 8.86 9.12
C ASP A 224 18.92 8.95 10.63
N PHE A 225 18.95 10.15 11.22
CA PHE A 225 18.58 10.34 12.62
C PHE A 225 17.14 9.89 12.90
N LEU A 226 16.19 10.22 12.03
CA LEU A 226 14.80 9.77 12.18
C LEU A 226 14.66 8.25 12.01
N TRP A 227 15.42 7.63 11.10
CA TRP A 227 15.45 6.18 10.97
C TRP A 227 16.01 5.50 12.21
N THR A 228 17.12 6.01 12.79
CA THR A 228 17.66 5.50 14.05
C THR A 228 16.67 5.64 15.20
N ALA A 229 16.00 6.79 15.31
CA ALA A 229 14.97 7.00 16.34
C ALA A 229 13.77 6.05 16.15
N PHE A 230 13.37 5.82 14.90
CA PHE A 230 12.31 4.88 14.58
C PHE A 230 12.69 3.43 14.91
N ASP A 231 13.88 2.97 14.50
CA ASP A 231 14.35 1.62 14.80
C ASP A 231 14.45 1.38 16.31
N PHE A 232 15.00 2.34 17.05
CA PHE A 232 15.03 2.28 18.51
C PHE A 232 13.63 2.12 19.11
N ALA A 233 12.64 2.88 18.60
CA ALA A 233 11.26 2.79 19.08
C ALA A 233 10.63 1.43 18.77
N ILE A 234 10.78 0.91 17.55
CA ILE A 234 10.21 -0.40 17.17
C ILE A 234 10.92 -1.55 17.88
N GLN A 235 12.23 -1.44 18.15
CA GLN A 235 12.99 -2.44 18.91
C GLN A 235 12.41 -2.58 20.31
N LYS A 236 12.12 -1.47 20.99
CA LYS A 236 11.49 -1.51 22.33
C LYS A 236 10.12 -2.16 22.30
N VAL A 237 9.34 -1.94 21.24
CA VAL A 237 8.04 -2.59 21.11
C VAL A 237 8.17 -4.06 20.73
N ALA A 238 9.14 -4.43 19.90
CA ALA A 238 9.41 -5.80 19.49
C ALA A 238 9.77 -6.69 20.70
N VAL A 239 10.53 -6.18 21.67
CA VAL A 239 10.85 -6.90 22.92
C VAL A 239 9.61 -7.21 23.77
N ILE A 240 8.57 -6.37 23.69
CA ILE A 240 7.32 -6.55 24.44
C ILE A 240 6.35 -7.45 23.66
N ALA A 241 6.49 -7.50 22.34
CA ALA A 241 5.62 -8.30 21.49
C ALA A 241 5.89 -9.81 21.76
N PRO A 242 4.85 -10.63 21.97
CA PRO A 242 5.03 -12.04 22.22
C PRO A 242 5.60 -12.74 20.99
N ASP A 243 6.75 -13.41 21.15
CA ASP A 243 7.44 -14.20 20.11
C ASP A 243 6.64 -15.42 19.62
N SER A 244 5.55 -15.77 20.31
CA SER A 244 4.94 -17.10 20.25
C SER A 244 3.92 -17.33 19.14
N ILE A 245 3.46 -16.29 18.43
CA ILE A 245 2.43 -16.45 17.40
C ILE A 245 3.09 -16.51 16.03
N ARG A 246 3.40 -17.72 15.56
CA ARG A 246 3.92 -17.90 14.19
C ARG A 246 2.88 -17.43 13.16
N PRO A 247 3.32 -16.88 12.01
CA PRO A 247 2.42 -16.55 10.91
C PRO A 247 1.61 -17.78 10.50
N ILE A 248 0.31 -17.58 10.28
CA ILE A 248 -0.58 -18.67 9.86
C ILE A 248 -0.39 -18.83 8.36
N SER A 249 0.00 -20.03 7.92
CA SER A 249 0.08 -20.33 6.49
C SER A 249 -1.33 -20.48 5.93
N ILE A 250 -1.83 -19.42 5.28
CA ILE A 250 -3.11 -19.43 4.58
C ILE A 250 -2.82 -19.51 3.07
N PRO A 251 -3.32 -20.53 2.37
CA PRO A 251 -3.14 -20.62 0.92
C PRO A 251 -3.75 -19.41 0.20
N LEU A 252 -3.05 -18.90 -0.81
CA LEU A 252 -3.45 -17.68 -1.50
C LEU A 252 -4.85 -17.75 -2.16
N TYR A 253 -5.26 -18.93 -2.63
CA TYR A 253 -6.60 -19.12 -3.20
C TYR A 253 -7.72 -18.91 -2.16
N VAL A 254 -7.46 -19.19 -0.87
CA VAL A 254 -8.40 -18.91 0.22
C VAL A 254 -8.53 -17.41 0.42
N LEU A 255 -7.41 -16.67 0.37
CA LEU A 255 -7.41 -15.21 0.47
C LEU A 255 -8.17 -14.56 -0.70
N TRP A 256 -8.03 -15.12 -1.91
CA TRP A 256 -8.83 -14.71 -3.07
C TRP A 256 -10.32 -14.96 -2.86
N GLY A 257 -10.70 -16.17 -2.46
CA GLY A 257 -12.09 -16.52 -2.17
C GLY A 257 -12.69 -15.59 -1.12
N TYR A 258 -11.94 -15.28 -0.07
CA TYR A 258 -12.31 -14.31 0.95
C TYR A 258 -12.53 -12.90 0.38
N LEU A 259 -11.58 -12.37 -0.40
CA LEU A 259 -11.69 -11.04 -1.01
C LEU A 259 -12.90 -10.93 -1.96
N PHE A 260 -13.15 -11.93 -2.80
CA PHE A 260 -14.32 -11.93 -3.69
C PHE A 260 -15.63 -12.03 -2.91
N SER A 261 -15.67 -12.85 -1.86
CA SER A 261 -16.83 -12.96 -0.96
C SER A 261 -17.16 -11.62 -0.31
N LEU A 262 -16.15 -10.86 0.11
CA LEU A 262 -16.33 -9.50 0.65
C LEU A 262 -16.96 -8.53 -0.36
N HIS A 263 -16.52 -8.56 -1.62
CA HIS A 263 -17.10 -7.74 -2.69
C HIS A 263 -18.56 -8.10 -2.97
N ILE A 264 -18.86 -9.39 -3.08
CA ILE A 264 -20.23 -9.90 -3.28
C ILE A 264 -21.12 -9.46 -2.11
N PHE A 265 -20.69 -9.69 -0.88
CA PHE A 265 -21.44 -9.31 0.31
C PHE A 265 -21.68 -7.80 0.39
N SER A 266 -20.67 -6.99 0.10
CA SER A 266 -20.81 -5.52 0.06
C SER A 266 -21.80 -5.07 -1.01
N HIS A 267 -21.78 -5.73 -2.19
CA HIS A 267 -22.71 -5.45 -3.27
C HIS A 267 -24.14 -5.83 -2.91
N VAL A 268 -24.39 -7.04 -2.39
CA VAL A 268 -25.73 -7.49 -1.96
C VAL A 268 -26.33 -6.51 -0.98
N ILE A 269 -25.59 -6.15 0.09
CA ILE A 269 -26.08 -5.17 1.07
C ILE A 269 -26.34 -3.80 0.42
N SER A 270 -25.53 -3.39 -0.57
CA SER A 270 -25.74 -2.12 -1.28
C SER A 270 -27.05 -2.09 -2.03
N VAL A 271 -27.44 -3.21 -2.63
CA VAL A 271 -28.68 -3.36 -3.40
C VAL A 271 -29.87 -3.42 -2.46
N THR A 272 -29.81 -4.22 -1.39
CA THR A 272 -30.89 -4.35 -0.41
C THR A 272 -31.24 -3.02 0.24
N LYS A 273 -30.24 -2.20 0.62
CA LYS A 273 -30.49 -0.88 1.21
C LYS A 273 -31.12 0.12 0.24
N ARG A 274 -30.79 0.07 -1.05
CA ARG A 274 -31.43 0.93 -2.06
C ARG A 274 -32.92 0.61 -2.23
N GLN A 275 -33.31 -0.63 -1.93
CA GLN A 275 -34.71 -1.06 -1.97
C GLN A 275 -35.49 -0.71 -0.70
N GLN A 276 -34.80 -0.31 0.39
CA GLN A 276 -35.42 0.13 1.66
C GLN A 276 -34.99 1.56 2.04
N PRO A 277 -35.42 2.60 1.29
CA PRO A 277 -35.02 3.97 1.58
C PRO A 277 -35.61 4.57 2.87
N ASN A 278 -36.65 3.97 3.48
CA ASN A 278 -37.45 4.57 4.56
C ASN A 278 -37.70 3.66 5.78
N ALA A 279 -36.71 2.90 6.25
CA ALA A 279 -36.77 2.17 7.52
C ALA A 279 -35.74 2.70 8.52
#